data_AF-A0A1H6BGL8-F1
#
_entry.id   AF-A0A1H6BGL8-F1
#
_cell.length_a   1.000
_cell.length_b   1.000
_cell.length_c   1.000
_cell.angle_alpha   90.00
_cell.angle_beta   90.00
_cell.angle_gamma   90.00
#
_symmetry.space_group_name_H-M   'P 1'
#
loop_
_entity.id
_entity.type
_entity.pdbx_description
1 polymer ?
#
loop_
_entity_poly.entity_id
_entity_poly.type
_entity_poly.pdbx_seq_one_letter_code
_entity_poly.pdbx_strand_id
1 'polypeptide(L)'
;MTEARLPSPHTSLREFPYVVVRFRCHVCERGGDARLAVLAAKYGSDALVGRLLRVFVAGCPWDPQNPARKPQKYGMRCGGYCPDVLAPRPPDLPPSMTGFSLIQGGKADMLPAEPAPIERRRRVGDVDV
;
A
#
# COMPACT_ATOMS: atom_id res chain seq x y z
N MET A 1 -9.49 -8.72 14.65
CA MET A 1 -9.25 -9.97 13.90
C MET A 1 -10.59 -10.46 13.42
N THR A 2 -10.97 -10.16 12.18
CA THR A 2 -12.27 -10.53 11.60
C THR A 2 -12.09 -11.90 10.96
N GLU A 3 -12.72 -12.95 11.52
CA GLU A 3 -12.70 -14.28 10.94
C GLU A 3 -13.28 -14.23 9.52
N ALA A 4 -12.50 -14.67 8.54
CA ALA A 4 -12.92 -14.72 7.15
C ALA A 4 -13.88 -15.90 6.95
N ARG A 5 -15.17 -15.66 7.16
CA ARG A 5 -16.23 -16.63 6.85
C ARG A 5 -16.22 -16.92 5.35
N LEU A 6 -16.09 -18.20 4.99
CA LEU A 6 -16.22 -18.65 3.60
C LEU A 6 -17.60 -18.24 3.05
N PRO A 7 -17.67 -17.70 1.82
CA PRO A 7 -18.95 -17.30 1.24
C PRO A 7 -19.84 -18.52 1.02
N SER A 8 -21.06 -18.44 1.54
CA SER A 8 -22.17 -19.38 1.28
C SER A 8 -23.20 -18.76 0.33
N PRO A 9 -24.13 -19.54 -0.25
CA PRO A 9 -25.24 -19.00 -1.07
C PRO A 9 -26.13 -17.96 -0.35
N HIS A 10 -26.07 -17.90 0.98
CA HIS A 10 -26.81 -16.91 1.79
C HIS A 10 -26.00 -15.64 2.08
N THR A 11 -24.79 -15.52 1.52
CA THR A 11 -23.93 -14.34 1.71
C THR A 11 -24.46 -13.17 0.88
N SER A 12 -24.54 -12.00 1.49
CA SER A 12 -25.01 -10.81 0.77
C SER A 12 -24.01 -10.39 -0.31
N LEU A 13 -24.49 -9.77 -1.40
CA LEU A 13 -23.62 -9.17 -2.43
C LEU A 13 -22.71 -8.06 -1.88
N ARG A 14 -23.03 -7.51 -0.70
CA ARG A 14 -22.15 -6.59 0.01
C ARG A 14 -20.94 -7.30 0.60
N GLU A 15 -21.06 -8.57 0.95
CA GLU A 15 -19.99 -9.43 1.51
C GLU A 15 -19.25 -10.21 0.44
N PHE A 16 -19.88 -10.40 -0.71
CA PHE A 16 -19.36 -11.09 -1.85
C PHE A 16 -19.56 -10.21 -3.11
N PRO A 17 -18.51 -9.71 -3.77
CA PRO A 17 -17.12 -10.15 -3.75
C PRO A 17 -16.28 -9.52 -2.64
N TYR A 18 -15.16 -10.17 -2.28
CA TYR A 18 -14.22 -9.73 -1.25
C TYR A 18 -13.32 -8.54 -1.68
N VAL A 19 -13.63 -7.90 -2.81
CA VAL A 19 -12.86 -6.75 -3.33
C VAL A 19 -13.08 -5.54 -2.43
N VAL A 20 -12.04 -5.17 -1.70
CA VAL A 20 -11.99 -3.95 -0.88
C VAL A 20 -11.16 -2.91 -1.62
N VAL A 21 -11.78 -1.76 -1.88
CA VAL A 21 -11.10 -0.58 -2.40
C VAL A 21 -10.67 0.27 -1.21
N ARG A 22 -9.37 0.44 -1.05
CA ARG A 22 -8.80 1.26 0.02
C ARG A 22 -8.53 2.67 -0.48
N PHE A 23 -8.85 3.66 0.34
CA PHE A 23 -8.57 5.06 0.07
C PHE A 23 -7.63 5.59 1.15
N ARG A 24 -6.51 6.19 0.74
CA ARG A 24 -5.51 6.77 1.64
C ARG A 24 -5.16 8.19 1.18
N CYS A 25 -4.75 9.06 2.10
CA CYS A 25 -4.14 10.34 1.76
C CYS A 25 -2.62 10.26 1.98
N HIS A 26 -1.83 10.99 1.18
CA HIS A 26 -0.39 11.07 1.35
C HIS A 26 0.08 11.92 2.55
N VAL A 27 -0.81 12.76 3.11
CA VAL A 27 -0.44 13.81 4.06
C VAL A 27 -1.13 13.66 5.41
N CYS A 28 -2.46 13.47 5.42
CA CYS A 28 -3.22 13.30 6.65
C CYS A 28 -3.53 11.82 6.91
N GLU A 29 -3.88 11.52 8.16
CA GLU A 29 -4.25 10.17 8.62
C GLU A 29 -5.61 9.69 8.08
N ARG A 30 -6.26 10.47 7.19
CA ARG A 30 -7.53 10.10 6.58
C ARG A 30 -7.35 8.81 5.77
N GLY A 31 -8.10 7.79 6.17
CA GLY A 31 -8.22 6.53 5.47
C GLY A 31 -9.67 6.07 5.45
N GLY A 32 -10.04 5.31 4.42
CA GLY A 32 -11.34 4.66 4.35
C GLY A 32 -11.26 3.40 3.51
N ASP A 33 -11.90 2.34 3.98
CA ASP A 33 -11.98 1.07 3.27
C ASP A 33 -13.44 0.82 2.91
N ALA A 34 -13.71 0.56 1.64
CA ALA A 34 -15.07 0.31 1.16
C ALA A 34 -15.07 -0.89 0.21
N ARG A 35 -16.12 -1.70 0.28
CA ARG A 35 -16.29 -2.84 -0.63
C ARG A 35 -16.80 -2.37 -1.99
N LEU A 36 -16.30 -2.98 -3.05
CA LEU A 36 -16.63 -2.60 -4.43
C LEU A 36 -18.15 -2.63 -4.69
N ALA A 37 -18.85 -3.66 -4.21
CA ALA A 37 -20.31 -3.76 -4.36
C ALA A 37 -21.07 -2.59 -3.70
N VAL A 38 -20.58 -2.08 -2.57
CA VAL A 38 -21.18 -0.91 -1.89
C VAL A 38 -20.93 0.36 -2.69
N LEU A 39 -19.71 0.50 -3.25
CA LEU A 39 -19.36 1.64 -4.09
C LEU A 39 -20.19 1.63 -5.39
N ALA A 40 -20.34 0.47 -6.02
CA ALA A 40 -21.15 0.30 -7.23
C ALA A 40 -22.63 0.61 -6.97
N ALA A 41 -23.19 0.12 -5.86
CA ALA A 41 -24.58 0.42 -5.48
C ALA A 41 -24.80 1.92 -5.20
N LYS A 42 -23.81 2.61 -4.61
CA LYS A 42 -23.93 4.02 -4.22
C LYS A 42 -23.62 5.01 -5.35
N TYR A 43 -22.65 4.70 -6.20
CA TYR A 43 -22.14 5.64 -7.22
C TYR A 43 -22.37 5.17 -8.66
N GLY A 44 -22.86 3.95 -8.86
CA GLY A 44 -22.99 3.29 -10.15
C GLY A 44 -21.78 2.40 -10.48
N SER A 45 -21.99 1.40 -11.33
CA SER A 45 -20.92 0.51 -11.82
C SER A 45 -19.88 1.24 -12.67
N ASP A 46 -20.29 2.27 -13.42
CA ASP A 46 -19.42 3.04 -14.32
C ASP A 46 -18.71 4.21 -13.61
N ALA A 47 -18.82 4.28 -12.28
CA ALA A 47 -18.17 5.32 -11.51
C ALA A 47 -16.64 5.19 -11.57
N LEU A 48 -15.99 6.20 -12.15
CA LEU A 48 -14.53 6.26 -12.21
C LEU A 48 -13.90 6.36 -10.82
N VAL A 49 -12.82 5.62 -10.57
CA VAL A 49 -12.04 5.69 -9.32
C VAL A 49 -11.60 7.13 -9.02
N GLY A 50 -11.23 7.91 -10.03
CA GLY A 50 -10.89 9.33 -9.87
C GLY A 50 -12.03 10.18 -9.29
N ARG A 51 -13.29 9.87 -9.62
CA ARG A 51 -14.46 10.54 -9.02
C ARG A 51 -14.61 10.17 -7.55
N LEU A 52 -14.42 8.89 -7.21
CA LEU A 52 -14.47 8.42 -5.82
C LEU A 52 -13.36 9.04 -4.97
N LEU A 53 -12.16 9.20 -5.53
CA LEU A 53 -11.05 9.90 -4.86
C LEU A 53 -11.39 11.37 -4.57
N ARG A 54 -12.03 12.07 -5.50
CA ARG A 54 -12.50 13.45 -5.25
C ARG A 54 -13.50 13.51 -4.10
N VAL A 55 -14.45 12.58 -4.05
CA VAL A 55 -15.43 12.49 -2.95
C VAL A 55 -14.74 12.20 -1.61
N PHE A 56 -13.74 11.31 -1.61
CA PHE A 56 -12.95 11.01 -0.41
C PHE A 56 -12.13 12.22 0.08
N VAL A 57 -11.58 13.01 -0.83
CA VAL A 57 -10.70 14.16 -0.52
C VAL A 57 -11.49 15.45 -0.23
N ALA A 58 -12.77 15.54 -0.58
CA ALA A 58 -13.59 16.77 -0.43
C ALA A 58 -13.63 17.39 0.97
N GLY A 59 -13.29 16.64 2.03
CA GLY A 59 -13.17 17.13 3.41
C GLY A 59 -11.73 17.21 3.93
N CYS A 60 -10.73 17.13 3.06
CA CYS A 60 -9.33 17.17 3.46
C CYS A 60 -8.83 18.61 3.61
N PRO A 61 -8.22 18.99 4.74
CA PRO A 61 -7.60 20.31 4.91
C PRO A 61 -6.52 20.60 3.86
N TRP A 62 -5.90 19.54 3.33
CA TRP A 62 -4.80 19.61 2.39
C TRP A 62 -5.22 19.41 0.93
N ASP A 63 -6.53 19.41 0.63
CA ASP A 63 -7.05 19.28 -0.73
C ASP A 63 -6.58 20.45 -1.62
N PRO A 64 -5.86 20.20 -2.73
CA PRO A 64 -5.45 21.24 -3.66
C PRO A 64 -6.62 21.87 -4.44
N GLN A 65 -7.78 21.22 -4.50
CA GLN A 65 -8.99 21.72 -5.16
C GLN A 65 -9.90 22.51 -4.23
N ASN A 66 -9.58 22.62 -2.93
CA ASN A 66 -10.37 23.38 -1.99
C ASN A 66 -10.23 24.89 -2.27
N PRO A 67 -11.32 25.60 -2.64
CA PRO A 67 -11.26 27.01 -2.99
C PRO A 67 -10.90 27.92 -1.80
N ALA A 68 -11.13 27.46 -0.56
CA ALA A 68 -10.74 28.21 0.64
C ALA A 68 -9.22 28.23 0.85
N ARG A 69 -8.45 27.42 0.13
CA ARG A 69 -7.01 27.30 0.29
C ARG A 69 -6.27 28.01 -0.84
N LYS A 70 -5.39 28.95 -0.47
CA LYS A 70 -4.48 29.57 -1.43
C LYS A 70 -3.49 28.52 -1.98
N PRO A 71 -3.37 28.33 -3.31
CA PRO A 71 -2.42 27.40 -3.89
C PRO A 71 -0.99 27.76 -3.47
N GLN A 72 -0.27 26.82 -2.88
CA GLN A 72 1.12 26.99 -2.50
C GLN A 72 2.04 26.20 -3.44
N LYS A 73 3.06 26.85 -4.00
CA LYS A 73 4.03 26.24 -4.92
C LYS A 73 4.70 25.00 -4.30
N TYR A 74 5.12 25.12 -3.05
CA TYR A 74 5.81 24.08 -2.26
C TYR A 74 4.97 23.54 -1.10
N GLY A 75 3.66 23.78 -1.10
CA GLY A 75 2.78 23.31 -0.03
C GLY A 75 2.48 21.82 -0.14
N MET A 76 2.17 21.19 1.00
CA MET A 76 1.65 19.82 1.02
C MET A 76 0.34 19.76 0.23
N ARG A 77 0.30 18.88 -0.79
CA ARG A 77 -0.90 18.61 -1.60
C ARG A 77 -1.38 17.21 -1.26
N CYS A 78 -2.51 17.09 -0.56
CA CYS A 78 -3.12 15.77 -0.41
C CYS A 78 -3.77 15.40 -1.74
N GLY A 79 -3.16 14.45 -2.44
CA GLY A 79 -3.86 13.60 -3.38
C GLY A 79 -4.34 12.39 -2.60
N GLY A 80 -5.65 12.19 -2.50
CA GLY A 80 -6.15 10.87 -2.14
C GLY A 80 -5.67 9.89 -3.20
N TYR A 81 -5.19 8.73 -2.79
CA TYR A 81 -4.79 7.66 -3.71
C TYR A 81 -5.41 6.34 -3.30
N CYS A 82 -5.52 5.44 -4.27
CA CYS A 82 -5.90 4.06 -4.05
C CYS A 82 -4.64 3.20 -4.12
N PRO A 83 -4.13 2.67 -3.00
CA PRO A 83 -2.94 1.81 -3.01
C PRO A 83 -3.16 0.56 -3.85
N ASP A 84 -4.40 0.06 -3.93
CA ASP A 84 -4.73 -1.17 -4.65
C ASP A 84 -4.63 -1.00 -6.18
N VAL A 85 -4.73 0.24 -6.70
CA VAL A 85 -4.53 0.53 -8.14
C VAL A 85 -3.04 0.63 -8.49
N LEU A 86 -2.22 1.03 -7.53
CA LEU A 86 -0.77 1.16 -7.71
C LEU A 86 -0.02 -0.15 -7.45
N ALA A 87 -0.67 -1.10 -6.78
CA ALA A 87 -0.09 -2.41 -6.52
C ALA A 87 -0.19 -3.30 -7.77
N PRO A 88 0.88 -4.01 -8.16
CA PRO A 88 0.83 -4.98 -9.25
C PRO A 88 0.04 -6.25 -8.89
N ARG A 89 -0.38 -6.38 -7.62
CA ARG A 89 -1.13 -7.53 -7.15
C ARG A 89 -2.62 -7.28 -7.38
N PRO A 90 -3.34 -8.23 -8.02
CA PRO A 90 -4.79 -8.12 -8.12
C PRO A 90 -5.38 -8.05 -6.69
N PRO A 91 -6.40 -7.21 -6.46
CA PRO A 91 -6.98 -6.94 -5.14
C PRO A 91 -7.83 -8.10 -4.61
N ASP A 92 -7.36 -9.35 -4.74
CA ASP A 92 -8.27 -10.49 -4.80
C ASP A 92 -7.80 -11.78 -4.08
N LEU A 93 -6.82 -11.71 -3.17
CA LEU A 93 -6.70 -12.76 -2.17
C LEU A 93 -7.06 -12.21 -0.78
N PRO A 94 -8.01 -12.85 -0.05
CA PRO A 94 -8.23 -12.50 1.34
C PRO A 94 -6.91 -12.67 2.11
N PRO A 95 -6.67 -11.87 3.16
CA PRO A 95 -5.40 -11.88 3.90
C PRO A 95 -4.97 -13.28 4.39
N SER A 96 -5.95 -14.15 4.68
CA SER A 96 -5.74 -15.55 5.06
C SER A 96 -5.26 -16.46 3.94
N MET A 97 -5.48 -16.09 2.68
CA MET A 97 -5.04 -16.83 1.48
C MET A 97 -3.82 -16.19 0.80
N THR A 98 -3.37 -15.05 1.31
CA THR A 98 -2.14 -14.40 0.83
C THR A 98 -0.96 -15.14 1.44
N GLY A 99 -0.65 -16.33 0.91
CA GLY A 99 0.41 -17.19 1.43
C GLY A 99 1.76 -16.47 1.50
N PHE A 100 2.58 -16.84 2.48
CA PHE A 100 3.96 -16.37 2.55
C PHE A 100 4.70 -16.84 1.29
N SER A 101 5.26 -15.91 0.51
CA SER A 101 6.13 -16.26 -0.62
C SER A 101 7.54 -16.52 -0.11
N LEU A 102 8.04 -17.74 -0.35
CA LEU A 102 9.41 -18.13 -0.02
C LEU A 102 10.35 -17.39 -0.98
N ILE A 103 11.08 -16.41 -0.46
CA ILE A 103 12.11 -15.70 -1.23
C ILE A 103 13.32 -16.63 -1.31
N GLN A 104 13.58 -17.18 -2.50
CA GLN A 104 14.73 -18.05 -2.73
C GLN A 104 16.00 -17.19 -2.80
N GLY A 105 16.95 -17.40 -1.88
CA GLY A 105 18.23 -16.67 -1.82
C GLY A 105 18.35 -15.71 -0.63
N GLY A 106 18.52 -16.27 0.58
CA GLY A 106 18.77 -15.48 1.80
C GLY A 106 20.26 -15.17 2.01
N LYS A 107 20.59 -14.27 2.94
CA LYS A 107 21.99 -13.98 3.34
C LYS A 107 22.77 -15.23 3.77
N ALA A 108 22.07 -16.27 4.24
CA ALA A 108 22.67 -17.56 4.59
C ALA A 108 23.17 -18.34 3.36
N ASP A 109 22.52 -18.19 2.19
CA ASP A 109 22.94 -18.84 0.95
C ASP A 109 24.10 -18.10 0.25
N MET A 110 24.33 -16.84 0.63
CA MET A 110 25.42 -15.99 0.10
C MET A 110 26.67 -15.96 0.97
N LEU A 111 26.67 -16.65 2.12
CA LEU A 111 27.88 -16.77 2.92
C LEU A 111 28.77 -17.86 2.32
N PRO A 112 30.04 -17.56 1.99
CA PRO A 112 30.97 -18.61 1.62
C PRO A 112 31.07 -19.62 2.77
N ALA A 113 31.14 -20.92 2.44
CA ALA A 113 31.20 -22.00 3.42
C ALA A 113 32.40 -21.88 4.38
N GLU A 114 33.43 -21.15 3.97
CA GLU A 114 34.61 -20.87 4.77
C GLU A 114 34.80 -19.35 4.96
N PRO A 115 35.03 -18.87 6.19
CA PRO A 115 35.36 -17.47 6.43
C PRO A 115 36.71 -17.15 5.76
N ALA A 116 36.77 -16.04 5.02
CA ALA A 116 37.99 -15.62 4.35
C ALA A 116 39.16 -15.46 5.35
N PRO A 117 40.39 -15.86 5.00
CA PRO A 117 41.54 -15.73 5.87
C PRO A 117 41.77 -14.25 6.22
N ILE A 118 41.97 -13.98 7.52
CA ILE A 118 42.22 -12.64 8.03
C ILE A 118 43.61 -12.20 7.58
N GLU A 119 43.70 -11.47 6.46
CA GLU A 119 44.92 -10.74 6.13
C GLU A 119 45.04 -9.52 7.04
N ARG A 120 45.97 -9.60 8.02
CA ARG A 120 46.37 -8.45 8.81
C ARG A 120 47.06 -7.43 7.89
N ARG A 121 46.35 -6.37 7.50
CA ARG A 121 46.96 -5.22 6.81
C ARG A 121 48.13 -4.68 7.66
N ARG A 122 49.34 -4.78 7.10
CA ARG A 122 50.54 -4.13 7.63
C ARG A 122 50.33 -2.62 7.58
N ARG A 123 50.54 -1.92 8.71
CA ARG A 123 50.51 -0.44 8.72
C ARG A 123 51.68 0.07 7.88
N VAL A 124 51.39 0.92 6.90
CA VAL A 124 52.42 1.65 6.15
C VAL A 124 52.80 2.86 6.99
N GLY A 125 54.04 2.90 7.48
CA GLY A 125 54.57 4.03 8.26
C GLY A 125 55.65 3.71 9.30
N ASP A 126 56.38 2.60 9.17
CA ASP A 126 57.59 2.38 9.96
C ASP A 126 58.78 2.82 9.10
N VAL A 127 59.22 4.06 9.31
CA VAL A 127 60.47 4.61 8.76
C VAL A 127 61.34 4.89 9.97
N ASP A 128 62.36 4.07 10.16
CA ASP A 128 63.39 4.21 11.18
C ASP A 128 64.22 5.49 10.98
N VAL A 129 64.57 6.14 12.09
CA VAL A 129 65.58 7.22 12.19
C VAL A 129 66.98 6.62 12.18
#